data_AF-A0A183HLL7-F1
#
_entry.id   AF-A0A183HLL7-F1
#
_cell.length_a   1.000
_cell.length_b   1.000
_cell.length_c   1.000
_cell.angle_alpha   90.00
_cell.angle_beta   90.00
_cell.angle_gamma   90.00
#
_symmetry.space_group_name_H-M   'P 1'
#
loop_
_entity.id
_entity.type
_entity.pdbx_description
1 polymer ?
#
loop_
_entity_poly.entity_id
_entity_poly.type
_entity_poly.pdbx_seq_one_letter_code
_entity_poly.pdbx_strand_id
1 'polypeptide(L)'
;MYAILHETDDSTAVNFSECGKFFPEKGLQIVTVGVKYLRIFRANPYALILKDEQQWAQTTRLECLLDVRLLAPVQSFAIARIPRQYFSLHLNFMRR
;
A
#
# COMPACT_ATOMS: atom_id res chain seq x y z
N MET A 1 -9.15 -35.03 -14.18
CA MET A 1 -9.99 -34.40 -13.13
C MET A 1 -9.59 -32.93 -13.08
N TYR A 2 -10.53 -32.00 -13.20
CA TYR A 2 -10.25 -30.57 -13.22
C TYR A 2 -10.87 -29.91 -11.99
N ALA A 3 -10.14 -29.00 -11.36
CA ALA A 3 -10.60 -28.21 -10.22
C ALA A 3 -10.29 -26.74 -10.48
N ILE A 4 -11.24 -25.87 -10.13
CA ILE A 4 -11.06 -24.42 -10.15
C ILE A 4 -11.00 -23.97 -8.70
N LEU A 5 -9.94 -23.24 -8.36
CA LEU A 5 -9.71 -22.74 -7.00
C LEU A 5 -10.01 -21.25 -7.00
N HIS A 6 -11.05 -20.87 -6.27
CA HIS A 6 -11.44 -19.48 -6.06
C HIS A 6 -11.21 -19.15 -4.58
N GLU A 7 -10.46 -18.10 -4.31
CA GLU A 7 -10.26 -17.63 -2.94
C GLU A 7 -11.34 -16.60 -2.62
N THR A 8 -12.10 -16.87 -1.57
CA THR A 8 -13.22 -16.04 -1.14
C THR A 8 -12.77 -14.87 -0.28
N ASP A 9 -11.77 -15.10 0.56
CA ASP A 9 -11.27 -14.14 1.54
C ASP A 9 -9.80 -13.82 1.30
N ASP A 10 -9.48 -12.53 1.36
CA ASP A 10 -8.12 -12.06 1.26
C ASP A 10 -7.37 -12.23 2.57
N SER A 11 -6.07 -12.53 2.49
CA SER A 11 -5.25 -12.66 3.68
C SER A 11 -5.16 -11.32 4.41
N THR A 12 -5.43 -11.33 5.71
CA THR A 12 -5.33 -10.16 6.60
C THR A 12 -4.00 -10.12 7.37
N ALA A 13 -3.14 -11.13 7.18
CA ALA A 13 -1.83 -11.18 7.81
C ALA A 13 -0.92 -10.05 7.31
N VAL A 14 0.00 -9.59 8.16
CA VAL A 14 1.04 -8.63 7.78
C VAL A 14 2.38 -9.26 8.11
N ASN A 15 3.16 -9.60 7.08
CA ASN A 15 4.49 -10.19 7.20
C ASN A 15 5.58 -9.11 7.19
N PHE A 16 5.43 -8.12 6.31
CA PHE A 16 6.36 -7.00 6.19
C PHE A 16 5.57 -5.69 6.26
N SER A 17 6.15 -4.69 6.92
CA SER A 17 5.59 -3.35 6.96
C SER A 17 6.69 -2.32 6.94
N GLU A 18 6.47 -1.25 6.21
CA GLU A 18 7.43 -0.17 6.09
C GLU A 18 6.71 1.17 5.94
N CYS A 19 7.36 2.25 6.37
CA CYS A 19 6.81 3.60 6.26
C CYS A 19 7.66 4.45 5.32
N GLY A 20 7.00 5.27 4.50
CA GLY A 20 7.70 6.04 3.49
C GLY A 20 6.82 7.01 2.72
N LYS A 21 7.43 7.62 1.70
CA LYS A 21 6.76 8.47 0.72
C LYS A 21 6.77 7.73 -0.62
N PHE A 22 5.67 7.03 -0.94
CA PHE A 22 5.54 6.24 -2.17
C PHE A 22 4.79 7.01 -3.24
N PHE A 23 3.68 7.67 -2.90
CA PHE A 23 2.96 8.58 -3.78
C PHE A 23 3.46 10.02 -3.64
N PRO A 24 3.35 10.85 -4.70
CA PRO A 24 3.74 12.26 -4.68
C PRO A 24 2.87 13.15 -3.77
N GLU A 25 1.84 12.60 -3.15
CA GLU A 25 0.96 13.31 -2.23
C GLU A 25 1.66 13.69 -0.90
N LYS A 26 1.07 14.67 -0.20
CA LYS A 26 1.49 15.05 1.15
C LYS A 26 1.05 13.98 2.15
N GLY A 27 2.01 13.28 2.75
CA GLY A 27 1.79 12.38 3.88
C GLY A 27 2.83 11.27 3.95
N LEU A 28 2.98 10.69 5.14
CA LEU A 28 3.61 9.39 5.28
C LEU A 28 2.60 8.32 4.92
N GLN A 29 3.05 7.32 4.18
CA GLN A 29 2.27 6.16 3.78
C GLN A 29 2.91 4.92 4.40
N ILE A 30 2.05 3.95 4.68
CA ILE A 30 2.46 2.67 5.26
C ILE A 30 2.22 1.62 4.19
N VAL A 31 3.28 0.92 3.80
CA VAL A 31 3.16 -0.24 2.94
C VAL A 31 3.15 -1.47 3.82
N THR A 32 2.21 -2.37 3.57
CA THR A 32 2.15 -3.66 4.22
C THR A 32 2.12 -4.75 3.18
N VAL A 33 2.83 -5.84 3.44
CA VAL A 33 2.82 -7.04 2.63
C VAL A 33 2.34 -8.20 3.48
N GLY A 34 1.29 -8.86 3.04
CA GLY A 34 0.66 -10.00 3.71
C GLY A 34 0.56 -11.19 2.78
N VAL A 35 1.41 -12.19 2.95
CA VAL A 35 1.53 -13.34 2.04
C VAL A 35 1.73 -12.88 0.59
N LYS A 36 0.64 -12.69 -0.17
CA LYS A 36 0.63 -12.22 -1.55
C LYS A 36 -0.09 -10.88 -1.75
N TYR A 37 -0.52 -10.23 -0.69
CA TYR A 37 -1.25 -8.97 -0.74
C TYR A 37 -0.31 -7.82 -0.42
N LEU A 38 -0.17 -6.89 -1.37
CA LEU A 38 0.54 -5.64 -1.21
C LEU A 38 -0.49 -4.53 -1.03
N ARG A 39 -0.47 -3.89 0.14
CA ARG A 39 -1.41 -2.81 0.48
C ARG A 39 -0.65 -1.54 0.85
N ILE A 40 -1.14 -0.39 0.41
CA ILE A 40 -0.60 0.92 0.77
C ILE A 40 -1.68 1.71 1.48
N PHE A 41 -1.38 2.13 2.71
CA PHE A 41 -2.26 2.89 3.56
C PHE A 41 -1.78 4.33 3.72
N ARG A 42 -2.75 5.23 3.90
CA ARG A 42 -2.56 6.61 4.32
C ARG A 42 -3.29 6.83 5.65
N ALA A 43 -2.67 7.59 6.55
CA ALA A 43 -3.37 8.07 7.73
C ALA A 43 -4.29 9.25 7.36
N ASN A 44 -5.60 9.08 7.55
CA ASN A 44 -6.58 10.17 7.49
C ASN A 44 -6.87 10.65 8.92
N PRO A 45 -6.44 11.87 9.29
CA PRO A 45 -6.68 12.44 10.62
C PRO A 45 -8.10 13.01 10.77
N TYR A 46 -8.90 13.04 9.71
CA TYR A 46 -10.24 13.63 9.68
C TYR A 46 -11.34 12.58 9.63
N ALA A 47 -11.05 11.33 9.96
CA ALA A 47 -12.07 10.29 9.97
C ALA A 47 -13.08 10.59 11.09
N LEU A 48 -14.35 10.72 10.73
CA LEU A 48 -15.43 10.96 11.68
C LEU A 48 -16.00 9.62 12.12
N ILE A 49 -16.03 9.37 13.43
CA ILE A 49 -16.76 8.26 14.03
C ILE A 49 -17.96 8.83 14.77
N LEU A 50 -19.13 8.23 14.53
CA LEU A 50 -20.33 8.49 15.31
C LEU A 50 -20.11 7.87 16.69
N LYS A 51 -19.87 8.69 17.72
CA LYS A 51 -19.71 8.19 19.10
C LYS A 51 -21.06 7.97 19.78
N ASP A 52 -22.03 8.85 19.48
CA ASP A 52 -23.42 8.84 19.95
C ASP A 52 -24.32 9.49 18.89
N GLU A 53 -25.64 9.33 19.00
CA GLU A 53 -26.66 9.81 18.01
C GLU A 53 -26.54 11.31 17.63
N GLN A 54 -25.79 12.12 18.38
CA GLN A 54 -25.61 13.56 18.14
C GLN A 54 -24.15 14.08 18.19
N GLN A 55 -23.14 13.23 18.41
CA GLN A 55 -21.75 13.69 18.54
C GLN A 55 -20.78 12.96 17.62
N TRP A 56 -20.16 13.74 16.73
CA TRP A 56 -19.08 13.29 15.84
C TRP A 56 -17.73 13.45 16.55
N ALA A 57 -17.00 12.35 16.70
CA ALA A 57 -15.63 12.37 17.19
C ALA A 57 -14.65 12.25 16.02
N GLN A 58 -13.66 13.14 15.98
CA GLN A 58 -12.53 13.02 15.05
C GLN A 58 -11.60 11.92 15.56
N THR A 59 -11.36 10.92 14.70
CA THR A 59 -10.37 9.88 14.91
C THR A 59 -9.35 9.89 13.79
N THR A 60 -8.21 9.24 14.04
CA THR A 60 -7.27 8.91 12.97
C THR A 60 -7.56 7.50 12.46
N ARG A 61 -7.88 7.37 11.17
CA ARG A 61 -8.13 6.06 10.53
C ARG A 61 -7.16 5.84 9.37
N LEU A 62 -6.76 4.60 9.16
CA LEU A 62 -5.99 4.20 7.99
C LEU A 62 -6.92 3.98 6.81
N GLU A 63 -6.64 4.65 5.70
CA GLU A 63 -7.32 4.48 4.43
C GLU A 63 -6.43 3.70 3.48
N CYS A 64 -6.97 2.64 2.88
CA CYS A 64 -6.26 1.87 1.86
C CYS A 64 -6.31 2.62 0.53
N LEU A 65 -5.16 3.09 0.05
CA LEU A 65 -5.03 3.77 -1.24
C LEU A 65 -4.84 2.78 -2.39
N LEU A 66 -4.17 1.66 -2.11
CA LEU A 66 -3.84 0.65 -3.12
C LEU A 66 -3.93 -0.73 -2.46
N ASP A 67 -4.65 -1.65 -3.09
CA ASP A 67 -4.64 -3.07 -2.77
C ASP A 67 -4.33 -3.87 -4.04
N VAL A 68 -3.26 -4.65 -4.01
CA VAL A 68 -2.80 -5.47 -5.13
C VAL A 68 -2.53 -6.89 -4.64
N ARG A 69 -3.14 -7.84 -5.33
CA ARG A 69 -2.89 -9.28 -5.15
C ARG A 69 -1.81 -9.75 -6.12
N LEU A 70 -0.70 -10.21 -5.56
CA LEU A 70 0.37 -10.89 -6.27
C LEU A 70 -0.01 -12.34 -6.54
N LEU A 71 0.60 -12.93 -7.57
CA LEU A 71 0.36 -14.33 -7.94
C LEU A 71 1.10 -15.33 -7.03
N ALA A 72 2.12 -14.87 -6.31
CA ALA A 72 2.99 -15.69 -5.46
C ALA A 72 3.22 -15.01 -4.11
N PRO A 73 3.54 -15.78 -3.05
CA PRO A 73 3.87 -15.21 -1.74
C PRO A 73 5.21 -14.46 -1.77
N VAL A 74 5.25 -13.32 -1.09
CA VAL A 74 6.45 -12.49 -0.94
C VAL A 74 7.34 -13.07 0.15
N GLN A 75 8.59 -13.35 -0.20
CA GLN A 75 9.60 -13.89 0.73
C GLN A 75 10.46 -12.80 1.37
N SER A 76 10.68 -11.70 0.67
CA SER A 76 11.49 -10.58 1.13
C SER A 76 10.94 -9.28 0.54
N PHE A 77 11.05 -8.20 1.30
CA PHE A 77 10.56 -6.89 0.93
C PHE A 77 11.63 -5.84 1.26
N ALA A 78 11.87 -4.92 0.33
CA ALA A 78 12.84 -3.84 0.50
C ALA A 78 12.36 -2.58 -0.21
N ILE A 79 12.75 -1.42 0.32
CA ILE A 79 12.45 -0.11 -0.26
C ILE A 79 13.75 0.59 -0.59
N ALA A 80 13.84 1.11 -1.82
CA ALA A 80 14.95 1.93 -2.27
C ALA A 80 14.44 3.26 -2.82
N ARG A 81 15.11 4.35 -2.43
CA ARG A 81 14.84 5.69 -2.99
C ARG A 81 15.78 5.95 -4.15
N ILE A 82 15.23 6.01 -5.36
CA ILE A 82 16.01 6.29 -6.56
C ILE A 82 16.32 7.80 -6.64
N PRO A 83 17.61 8.21 -6.76
CA PRO A 83 17.97 9.60 -6.97
C PRO A 83 17.47 10.11 -8.33
N ARG A 84 16.73 11.22 -8.33
CA ARG A 84 16.10 11.81 -9.53
C ARG A 84 17.06 12.14 -10.68
N GLN A 85 18.35 12.31 -10.40
CA GLN A 85 19.34 12.73 -11.40
C GLN A 85 19.59 11.69 -12.50
N TYR A 86 19.35 10.39 -12.23
CA TYR A 86 19.60 9.31 -13.19
C TYR A 86 18.42 9.01 -14.13
N PHE A 87 17.19 9.44 -13.79
CA PHE A 87 16.00 9.12 -14.57
C PHE A 87 15.93 9.88 -15.91
N SER A 88 16.50 11.10 -15.96
CA SER A 88 16.55 11.90 -17.20
C SER A 88 17.59 11.39 -18.20
N LEU A 89 18.70 10.81 -17.73
CA LEU A 89 19.79 10.36 -18.59
C LEU A 89 19.47 9.03 -19.29
N HIS A 90 18.81 8.07 -18.62
CA HIS A 90 18.51 6.77 -19.23
C HIS A 90 17.37 6.82 -20.27
N LEU A 91 16.36 7.69 -20.06
CA LEU A 91 15.28 7.88 -21.03
C LEU A 91 15.73 8.57 -22.32
N ASN A 92 16.81 9.36 -22.26
CA ASN A 92 17.44 9.94 -23.45
C ASN A 92 18.37 8.95 -24.18
N PHE A 93 18.91 7.95 -23.49
CA PHE A 93 19.78 6.95 -24.10
C PHE A 93 18.99 5.86 -24.86
N MET A 94 17.79 5.51 -24.37
CA MET A 94 16.87 4.56 -25.03
C MET A 94 16.07 5.17 -26.20
N ARG A 95 16.27 6.45 -26.52
CA ARG A 95 15.61 7.18 -27.63
C ARG A 95 16.55 7.52 -28.79
N ARG A 96 17.79 7.03 -28.80
CA ARG A 96 18.73 7.16 -29.92
C ARG A 96 18.96 5.82 -30.59
#